data_AF-A0A9C9G5N9-F1
#
_entry.id   AF-A0A9C9G5N9-F1
#
_cell.length_a   1.000
_cell.length_b   1.000
_cell.length_c   1.000
_cell.angle_alpha   90.00
_cell.angle_beta   90.00
_cell.angle_gamma   90.00
#
_symmetry.space_group_name_H-M   'P 1'
#
loop_
_entity.id
_entity.type
_entity.pdbx_description
1 polymer ?
#
loop_
_entity_poly.entity_id
_entity_poly.type
_entity_poly.pdbx_seq_one_letter_code
_entity_poly.pdbx_strand_id
1 'polypeptide(L)'
;MNELQMIKRIHQGIRTSTLCLLMIFPLFAQSATELPNIGDSSDSVMSPTSARELGEGLLRMLRHNDMLLNDPYLQGYITNLGYRLSTASDDPGGHFVFFIVKDNSVNAFAAPGGYIGVHTGLIRIAENESELASVISHEIAHVTQNHLFRAYEGAGKQRITTAILMLAAILLGGGDSQVTTAAVAGGLAAGAQTSINFTRQHEKEADRLGIEILSQTGYNPYSMAVFFQRMHNATRLYGSEGPEFLRTHPVTSTRVADAQNRAAQMQGTPSYNDEIFQLARARAMVLSESDPQRALKIFRAKLDSTEPLARLAAEYGYVLALIRTRQPEIALKRLEPMLKSKPDYLLFQLARADALELSGQVKASLKLYDQILTATPDSRAVSMYYASALIRNQQPEAARKLLRSLLDKYNNDSLLHQMYARASEKSQNIGDAYFHLAEYYYLNGNTELAIDNLSRARDVPEIDYYLRSKVDARLKQYRTTLEHKLEHKEKE
;
A
#
# COMPACT_ATOMS: atom_id res chain seq x y z
N MET A 1 -23.22 73.09 61.70
CA MET A 1 -23.73 72.01 62.58
C MET A 1 -24.12 70.86 61.67
N ASN A 2 -23.63 69.65 61.74
CA ASN A 2 -22.58 68.93 62.47
C ASN A 2 -22.38 67.68 61.56
N GLU A 3 -21.18 67.16 61.35
CA GLU A 3 -20.61 66.14 62.25
C GLU A 3 -21.68 65.10 62.64
N LEU A 4 -21.55 63.78 62.52
CA LEU A 4 -20.43 62.87 62.37
C LEU A 4 -21.11 61.47 62.44
N GLN A 5 -20.35 60.40 62.17
CA GLN A 5 -20.60 59.03 62.68
C GLN A 5 -21.79 58.27 62.03
N MET A 6 -21.58 57.32 61.12
CA MET A 6 -20.81 56.07 61.25
C MET A 6 -21.19 55.28 62.52
N ILE A 7 -21.97 54.19 62.39
CA ILE A 7 -21.82 52.91 63.13
C ILE A 7 -22.99 51.93 62.83
N LYS A 8 -22.63 50.74 62.30
CA LYS A 8 -23.20 49.38 62.54
C LYS A 8 -24.68 49.13 62.14
N ARG A 9 -25.16 47.97 61.68
CA ARG A 9 -24.64 46.59 61.49
C ARG A 9 -25.75 45.80 60.73
N ILE A 10 -25.31 44.90 59.83
CA ILE A 10 -25.76 43.49 59.67
C ILE A 10 -27.22 43.18 59.25
N HIS A 11 -27.30 42.79 57.96
CA HIS A 11 -27.96 41.62 57.33
C HIS A 11 -29.48 41.42 57.33
N GLN A 12 -29.97 41.22 56.10
CA GLN A 12 -31.06 40.37 55.57
C GLN A 12 -32.05 41.26 54.79
N GLY A 13 -32.36 41.07 53.52
CA GLY A 13 -32.01 40.11 52.50
C GLY A 13 -33.03 40.29 51.37
N ILE A 14 -32.63 39.93 50.14
CA ILE A 14 -33.49 39.49 49.03
C ILE A 14 -34.04 40.57 48.07
N ARG A 15 -33.52 40.48 46.82
CA ARG A 15 -34.10 40.77 45.48
C ARG A 15 -34.21 42.26 45.12
N THR A 16 -33.76 42.75 43.95
CA THR A 16 -33.79 42.21 42.59
C THR A 16 -32.74 42.87 41.69
N SER A 17 -32.16 42.05 40.82
CA SER A 17 -31.36 42.30 39.61
C SER A 17 -31.52 43.63 38.86
N THR A 18 -30.41 44.31 38.52
CA THR A 18 -30.13 44.74 37.13
C THR A 18 -28.64 45.11 36.92
N LEU A 19 -28.01 44.41 35.98
CA LEU A 19 -26.93 44.82 35.05
C LEU A 19 -25.66 45.53 35.60
N CYS A 20 -24.56 44.78 35.71
CA CYS A 20 -23.21 45.33 35.60
C CYS A 20 -22.41 44.46 34.61
N LEU A 21 -21.97 45.09 33.52
CA LEU A 21 -21.19 44.52 32.43
C LEU A 21 -19.75 44.31 32.92
N LEU A 22 -19.36 43.08 33.26
CA LEU A 22 -17.99 42.70 33.57
C LEU A 22 -17.31 42.21 32.28
N MET A 23 -16.27 42.92 31.84
CA MET A 23 -15.32 42.45 30.84
C MET A 23 -14.65 41.18 31.36
N ILE A 24 -14.96 40.05 30.73
CA ILE A 24 -14.24 38.80 30.91
C ILE A 24 -13.08 38.84 29.91
N PHE A 25 -11.87 39.09 30.40
CA PHE A 25 -10.65 38.73 29.68
C PHE A 25 -10.61 37.20 29.56
N PRO A 26 -10.44 36.61 28.37
CA PRO A 26 -10.11 35.20 28.28
C PRO A 26 -8.70 35.03 28.85
N LEU A 27 -8.55 34.21 29.90
CA LEU A 27 -7.27 33.59 30.22
C LEU A 27 -6.85 32.81 28.98
N PHE A 28 -5.88 33.34 28.23
CA PHE A 28 -5.10 32.51 27.34
C PHE A 28 -4.38 31.49 28.22
N ALA A 29 -4.85 30.24 28.15
CA ALA A 29 -4.08 29.11 28.62
C ALA A 29 -2.71 29.17 27.95
N GLN A 30 -1.66 29.24 28.77
CA GLN A 30 -0.28 29.09 28.37
C GLN A 30 -0.18 27.95 27.37
N SER A 31 0.33 28.29 26.20
CA SER A 31 0.96 27.38 25.25
C SER A 31 1.61 26.23 26.01
N ALA A 32 1.11 25.01 25.77
CA ALA A 32 1.88 23.82 26.05
C ALA A 32 3.24 24.07 25.40
N THR A 33 4.26 24.21 26.23
CA THR A 33 5.65 24.09 25.82
C THR A 33 5.74 22.75 25.10
N GLU A 34 5.69 22.79 23.77
CA GLU A 34 6.23 21.72 22.93
C GLU A 34 7.66 21.54 23.40
N LEU A 35 7.87 20.49 24.20
CA LEU A 35 9.21 20.05 24.52
C LEU A 35 9.89 19.85 23.16
N PRO A 36 11.07 20.46 22.92
CA PRO A 36 11.84 20.14 21.75
C PRO A 36 11.95 18.62 21.66
N ASN A 37 11.58 18.03 20.52
CA ASN A 37 11.89 16.63 20.26
C ASN A 37 13.41 16.51 20.37
N ILE A 38 13.91 16.06 21.52
CA ILE A 38 15.31 15.72 21.69
C ILE A 38 15.45 14.48 20.82
N GLY A 39 15.83 14.70 19.56
CA GLY A 39 15.76 13.72 18.49
C GLY A 39 16.23 12.35 18.95
N ASP A 40 15.53 11.33 18.48
CA ASP A 40 15.99 9.96 18.60
C ASP A 40 17.41 9.90 18.03
N SER A 41 18.33 9.14 18.64
CA SER A 41 19.69 9.03 18.10
C SER A 41 19.65 8.62 16.63
N SER A 42 18.64 7.82 16.26
CA SER A 42 18.36 7.37 14.91
C SER A 42 18.13 8.50 13.90
N ASP A 43 17.64 9.68 14.30
CA ASP A 43 17.49 10.86 13.42
C ASP A 43 18.86 11.39 12.95
N SER A 44 19.93 11.10 13.69
CA SER A 44 21.31 11.41 13.30
C SER A 44 21.87 10.47 12.22
N VAL A 45 21.18 9.37 11.93
CA VAL A 45 21.56 8.39 10.92
C VAL A 45 21.05 8.80 9.54
N MET A 46 19.79 9.22 9.44
CA MET A 46 19.14 9.53 8.18
C MET A 46 17.97 10.50 8.38
N SER A 47 17.89 11.54 7.54
CA SER A 47 16.73 12.43 7.57
C SER A 47 15.46 11.73 7.06
N PRO A 48 14.26 12.11 7.55
CA PRO A 48 13.00 11.58 7.02
C PRO A 48 12.84 11.75 5.50
N THR A 49 13.37 12.84 4.93
CA THR A 49 13.36 13.07 3.48
C THR A 49 14.22 12.05 2.74
N SER A 50 15.45 11.81 3.20
CA SER A 50 16.34 10.81 2.61
C SER A 50 15.77 9.40 2.73
N ALA A 51 15.11 9.08 3.85
CA ALA A 51 14.42 7.80 4.02
C ALA A 51 13.28 7.61 3.00
N ARG A 52 12.49 8.66 2.75
CA ARG A 52 11.45 8.64 1.71
C ARG A 52 12.04 8.45 0.31
N GLU A 53 13.13 9.15 -0.03
CA GLU A 53 13.79 9.02 -1.32
C GLU A 53 14.29 7.59 -1.60
N LEU A 54 14.81 6.91 -0.57
CA LEU A 54 15.21 5.50 -0.66
C LEU A 54 14.01 4.57 -0.85
N GLY A 55 12.93 4.77 -0.08
CA GLY A 55 11.69 4.00 -0.23
C GLY A 55 11.05 4.17 -1.61
N GLU A 56 10.99 5.39 -2.13
CA GLU A 56 10.56 5.66 -3.50
C GLU A 56 11.47 4.98 -4.53
N GLY A 57 12.78 4.99 -4.28
CA GLY A 57 13.76 4.31 -5.11
C GLY A 57 13.49 2.81 -5.19
N LEU A 58 13.32 2.16 -4.05
CA LEU A 58 12.96 0.75 -3.97
C LEU A 58 11.69 0.47 -4.80
N LEU A 59 10.66 1.31 -4.65
CA LEU A 59 9.42 1.15 -5.40
C LEU A 59 9.62 1.31 -6.91
N ARG A 60 10.44 2.28 -7.35
CA ARG A 60 10.83 2.43 -8.77
C ARG A 60 11.51 1.18 -9.31
N MET A 61 12.45 0.61 -8.55
CA MET A 61 13.16 -0.62 -8.93
C MET A 61 12.21 -1.83 -9.02
N LEU A 62 11.32 -2.01 -8.04
CA LEU A 62 10.35 -3.11 -8.05
C LEU A 62 9.39 -3.00 -9.25
N ARG A 63 8.95 -1.79 -9.57
CA ARG A 63 8.12 -1.55 -10.76
C ARG A 63 8.86 -1.82 -12.06
N HIS A 64 10.11 -1.36 -12.17
CA HIS A 64 10.95 -1.59 -13.34
C HIS A 64 11.07 -3.07 -13.70
N ASN A 65 11.17 -3.93 -12.69
CA ASN A 65 11.32 -5.38 -12.84
C ASN A 65 9.98 -6.15 -12.85
N ASP A 66 8.84 -5.46 -13.02
CA ASP A 66 7.47 -6.02 -12.98
C ASP A 66 7.15 -6.85 -11.71
N MET A 67 7.82 -6.54 -10.60
CA MET A 67 7.70 -7.29 -9.35
C MET A 67 6.47 -6.92 -8.52
N LEU A 68 5.69 -5.91 -8.92
CA LEU A 68 4.51 -5.46 -8.18
C LEU A 68 3.21 -6.02 -8.76
N LEU A 69 2.28 -6.43 -7.90
CA LEU A 69 0.94 -6.86 -8.30
C LEU A 69 0.05 -5.63 -8.54
N ASN A 70 -0.05 -5.23 -9.81
CA ASN A 70 -0.77 -4.04 -10.26
C ASN A 70 -2.29 -4.28 -10.42
N ASP A 71 -2.97 -4.75 -9.37
CA ASP A 71 -4.44 -4.87 -9.32
C ASP A 71 -5.05 -3.73 -8.48
N PRO A 72 -5.86 -2.83 -9.06
CA PRO A 72 -6.39 -1.66 -8.35
C PRO A 72 -7.23 -2.00 -7.11
N TYR A 73 -7.94 -3.13 -7.12
CA TYR A 73 -8.74 -3.55 -5.96
C TYR A 73 -7.86 -4.06 -4.83
N LEU A 74 -6.93 -4.97 -5.12
CA LEU A 74 -6.00 -5.49 -4.10
C LEU A 74 -5.09 -4.42 -3.53
N GLN A 75 -4.64 -3.49 -4.37
CA GLN A 75 -3.89 -2.32 -3.90
C GLN A 75 -4.74 -1.46 -2.95
N GLY A 76 -6.00 -1.18 -3.29
CA GLY A 76 -6.91 -0.47 -2.39
C GLY A 76 -7.16 -1.23 -1.08
N TYR A 77 -7.34 -2.54 -1.16
CA TYR A 77 -7.52 -3.42 0.00
C TYR A 77 -6.34 -3.35 0.97
N ILE A 78 -5.11 -3.57 0.48
CA ILE A 78 -3.92 -3.57 1.35
C ILE A 78 -3.65 -2.18 1.93
N THR A 79 -3.88 -1.12 1.15
CA THR A 79 -3.73 0.26 1.60
C THR A 79 -4.73 0.60 2.70
N ASN A 80 -6.00 0.22 2.54
CA ASN A 80 -7.03 0.45 3.55
C ASN A 80 -6.76 -0.34 4.83
N LEU A 81 -6.34 -1.60 4.72
CA LEU A 81 -5.93 -2.41 5.86
C LEU A 81 -4.76 -1.76 6.59
N GLY A 82 -3.70 -1.41 5.86
CA GLY A 82 -2.50 -0.78 6.42
C GLY A 82 -2.79 0.55 7.11
N TYR A 83 -3.56 1.45 6.50
CA TYR A 83 -3.93 2.72 7.14
C TYR A 83 -4.83 2.53 8.35
N ARG A 84 -5.77 1.59 8.32
CA ARG A 84 -6.56 1.27 9.51
C ARG A 84 -5.65 0.86 10.67
N LEU A 85 -4.67 -0.02 10.41
CA LEU A 85 -3.70 -0.46 11.41
C LEU A 85 -2.83 0.71 11.90
N SER A 86 -2.34 1.56 10.99
CA SER A 86 -1.47 2.68 11.37
C SER A 86 -2.15 3.69 12.27
N THR A 87 -3.49 3.85 12.23
CA THR A 87 -4.21 4.76 13.13
C THR A 87 -4.04 4.45 14.62
N ALA A 88 -3.68 3.21 14.97
CA ALA A 88 -3.43 2.77 16.34
C ALA A 88 -1.94 2.56 16.64
N SER A 89 -1.05 3.00 15.74
CA SER A 89 0.40 2.93 15.94
C SER A 89 0.93 4.12 16.75
N ASP A 90 2.22 4.09 17.09
CA ASP A 90 2.89 5.21 17.76
C ASP A 90 3.10 6.44 16.84
N ASP A 91 2.80 6.31 15.53
CA ASP A 91 2.77 7.43 14.56
C ASP A 91 1.51 7.38 13.67
N PRO A 92 0.31 7.70 14.20
CA PRO A 92 -0.95 7.65 13.43
C PRO A 92 -1.02 8.61 12.24
N GLY A 93 -0.26 9.72 12.28
CA GLY A 93 -0.14 10.70 11.20
C GLY A 93 1.02 10.42 10.25
N GLY A 94 1.74 9.33 10.48
CA GLY A 94 2.93 8.94 9.74
C GLY A 94 2.68 8.71 8.27
N HIS A 95 3.74 8.90 7.48
CA HIS A 95 3.71 8.57 6.06
C HIS A 95 3.92 7.06 5.88
N PHE A 96 2.87 6.36 5.45
CA PHE A 96 2.94 4.94 5.09
C PHE A 96 2.57 4.72 3.62
N VAL A 97 3.27 3.79 2.96
CA VAL A 97 2.96 3.31 1.61
C VAL A 97 2.97 1.79 1.61
N PHE A 98 1.80 1.20 1.42
CA PHE A 98 1.63 -0.25 1.36
C PHE A 98 1.57 -0.72 -0.10
N PHE A 99 2.25 -1.81 -0.45
CA PHE A 99 2.22 -2.36 -1.80
C PHE A 99 2.36 -3.89 -1.79
N ILE A 100 1.93 -4.54 -2.88
CA ILE A 100 1.95 -6.00 -3.02
C ILE A 100 3.05 -6.41 -3.99
N VAL A 101 3.92 -7.31 -3.54
CA VAL A 101 5.01 -7.90 -4.35
C VAL A 101 4.54 -9.26 -4.89
N LYS A 102 4.72 -9.49 -6.21
CA LYS A 102 4.45 -10.75 -6.90
C LYS A 102 5.52 -11.80 -6.55
N ASP A 103 5.47 -12.29 -5.32
CA ASP A 103 6.33 -13.36 -4.83
C ASP A 103 5.50 -14.41 -4.10
N ASN A 104 5.78 -15.68 -4.38
CA ASN A 104 5.11 -16.82 -3.77
C ASN A 104 5.66 -17.17 -2.38
N SER A 105 6.79 -16.59 -1.98
CA SER A 105 7.35 -16.70 -0.64
C SER A 105 6.44 -16.03 0.39
N VAL A 106 6.43 -16.60 1.60
CA VAL A 106 5.71 -16.01 2.73
C VAL A 106 6.62 -14.95 3.34
N ASN A 107 6.39 -13.69 3.00
CA ASN A 107 7.14 -12.57 3.52
C ASN A 107 6.33 -11.26 3.55
N ALA A 108 6.77 -10.36 4.41
CA ALA A 108 6.48 -8.92 4.39
C ALA A 108 7.72 -8.20 4.91
N PHE A 109 7.87 -6.93 4.58
CA PHE A 109 9.02 -6.15 5.05
C PHE A 109 8.70 -4.67 5.14
N ALA A 110 9.35 -3.99 6.06
CA ALA A 110 9.44 -2.54 6.15
C ALA A 110 10.73 -2.00 5.51
N ALA A 111 10.58 -0.99 4.66
CA ALA A 111 11.66 -0.22 4.04
C ALA A 111 11.64 1.24 4.56
N PRO A 112 12.77 1.97 4.43
CA PRO A 112 12.86 3.37 4.86
C PRO A 112 11.70 4.25 4.36
N GLY A 113 11.26 5.20 5.17
CA GLY A 113 10.22 6.16 4.81
C GLY A 113 8.78 5.65 4.92
N GLY A 114 8.57 4.52 5.62
CA GLY A 114 7.25 3.92 5.86
C GLY A 114 6.71 3.09 4.71
N TYR A 115 7.60 2.56 3.87
CA TYR A 115 7.23 1.71 2.74
C TYR A 115 7.14 0.26 3.20
N ILE A 116 5.95 -0.34 3.14
CA ILE A 116 5.70 -1.71 3.61
C ILE A 116 5.28 -2.58 2.43
N GLY A 117 6.10 -3.59 2.13
CA GLY A 117 5.87 -4.57 1.08
C GLY A 117 5.25 -5.85 1.62
N VAL A 118 4.22 -6.36 0.95
CA VAL A 118 3.52 -7.60 1.31
C VAL A 118 3.60 -8.59 0.15
N HIS A 119 4.16 -9.78 0.36
CA HIS A 119 4.26 -10.77 -0.72
C HIS A 119 2.92 -11.45 -0.96
N THR A 120 2.63 -11.80 -2.22
CA THR A 120 1.44 -12.59 -2.57
C THR A 120 1.37 -13.94 -1.85
N GLY A 121 2.53 -14.54 -1.53
CA GLY A 121 2.63 -15.77 -0.75
C GLY A 121 2.14 -15.63 0.69
N LEU A 122 2.34 -14.46 1.31
CA LEU A 122 1.79 -14.17 2.63
C LEU A 122 0.26 -14.06 2.59
N ILE A 123 -0.28 -13.30 1.63
CA ILE A 123 -1.74 -13.18 1.43
C ILE A 123 -2.36 -14.57 1.20
N ARG A 124 -1.70 -15.41 0.39
CA ARG A 124 -2.14 -16.79 0.10
C ARG A 124 -2.18 -17.69 1.33
N ILE A 125 -1.22 -17.57 2.26
CA ILE A 125 -1.09 -18.49 3.41
C ILE A 125 -1.84 -18.01 4.65
N ALA A 126 -2.18 -16.73 4.75
CA ALA A 126 -3.00 -16.21 5.84
C ALA A 126 -4.40 -16.85 5.78
N GLU A 127 -4.88 -17.37 6.91
CA GLU A 127 -6.16 -18.10 6.99
C GLU A 127 -7.34 -17.15 7.19
N ASN A 128 -7.12 -16.00 7.82
CA ASN A 128 -8.10 -14.95 8.09
C ASN A 128 -7.45 -13.56 7.99
N GLU A 129 -8.27 -12.49 7.99
CA GLU A 129 -7.74 -11.12 7.87
C GLU A 129 -6.87 -10.72 9.06
N SER A 130 -7.23 -11.18 10.27
CA SER A 130 -6.48 -10.85 11.49
C SER A 130 -5.04 -11.38 11.47
N GLU A 131 -4.78 -12.51 10.80
CA GLU A 131 -3.42 -13.01 10.62
C GLU A 131 -2.60 -12.17 9.65
N LEU A 132 -3.19 -11.77 8.50
CA LEU A 132 -2.53 -10.83 7.59
C LEU A 132 -2.26 -9.49 8.28
N ALA A 133 -3.27 -8.98 8.98
CA ALA A 133 -3.17 -7.78 9.79
C ALA A 133 -2.05 -7.92 10.83
N SER A 134 -1.86 -9.09 11.44
CA SER A 134 -0.84 -9.28 12.47
C SER A 134 0.58 -9.07 11.97
N VAL A 135 0.85 -9.53 10.75
CA VAL A 135 2.14 -9.31 10.11
C VAL A 135 2.29 -7.85 9.70
N ILE A 136 1.25 -7.21 9.17
CA ILE A 136 1.32 -5.79 8.79
C ILE A 136 1.50 -4.89 10.03
N SER A 137 0.82 -5.17 11.14
CA SER A 137 0.99 -4.45 12.40
C SER A 137 2.41 -4.61 12.96
N HIS A 138 3.00 -5.80 12.82
CA HIS A 138 4.39 -6.05 13.16
C HIS A 138 5.35 -5.19 12.33
N GLU A 139 5.15 -5.13 11.01
CA GLU A 139 5.94 -4.26 10.12
C GLU A 139 5.74 -2.76 10.42
N ILE A 140 4.51 -2.34 10.74
CA ILE A 140 4.23 -0.96 11.17
C ILE A 140 5.04 -0.65 12.45
N ALA A 141 5.06 -1.55 13.43
CA ALA A 141 5.87 -1.37 14.63
C ALA A 141 7.37 -1.30 14.32
N HIS A 142 7.89 -2.03 13.33
CA HIS A 142 9.27 -1.85 12.89
C HIS A 142 9.56 -0.46 12.34
N VAL A 143 8.62 0.12 11.59
CA VAL A 143 8.72 1.49 11.07
C VAL A 143 8.65 2.51 12.20
N THR A 144 7.60 2.49 13.03
CA THR A 144 7.39 3.53 14.06
C THR A 144 8.49 3.51 15.11
N GLN A 145 9.04 2.32 15.39
CA GLN A 145 10.13 2.18 16.34
C GLN A 145 11.52 2.37 15.70
N ASN A 146 11.62 2.86 14.46
CA ASN A 146 12.87 3.11 13.75
C ASN A 146 13.86 1.92 13.82
N HIS A 147 13.35 0.68 13.85
CA HIS A 147 14.19 -0.50 14.13
C HIS A 147 15.30 -0.66 13.10
N LEU A 148 15.02 -0.33 11.84
CA LEU A 148 16.02 -0.35 10.77
C LEU A 148 17.18 0.59 11.09
N PHE A 149 16.89 1.83 11.48
CA PHE A 149 17.90 2.84 11.80
C PHE A 149 18.65 2.51 13.10
N ARG A 150 17.95 2.06 14.14
CA ARG A 150 18.58 1.64 15.41
C ARG A 150 19.49 0.42 15.25
N ALA A 151 19.12 -0.55 14.41
CA ALA A 151 19.98 -1.69 14.08
C ALA A 151 21.27 -1.23 13.38
N TYR A 152 21.15 -0.22 12.55
CA TYR A 152 22.26 0.38 11.82
C TYR A 152 23.18 1.24 12.69
N GLU A 153 22.66 1.96 13.69
CA GLU A 153 23.47 2.66 14.70
C GLU A 153 24.41 1.71 15.42
N GLY A 154 23.87 0.57 15.87
CA GLY A 154 24.64 -0.46 16.57
C GLY A 154 25.69 -1.16 15.70
N ALA A 155 25.52 -1.15 14.37
CA ALA A 155 26.42 -1.79 13.41
C ALA A 155 27.50 -0.85 12.83
N GLY A 156 27.42 0.45 13.13
CA GLY A 156 28.36 1.50 12.70
C GLY A 156 27.96 2.19 11.39
N LYS A 157 28.17 3.52 11.32
CA LYS A 157 27.77 4.42 10.21
C LYS A 157 28.14 3.92 8.81
N GLN A 158 29.24 3.16 8.67
CA GLN A 158 29.70 2.68 7.35
C GLN A 158 28.73 1.70 6.67
N ARG A 159 28.00 0.85 7.41
CA ARG A 159 27.06 -0.12 6.79
C ARG A 159 25.81 0.54 6.22
N ILE A 160 25.34 1.61 6.86
CA ILE A 160 24.27 2.48 6.35
C ILE A 160 24.72 3.13 5.05
N THR A 161 25.92 3.71 5.05
CA THR A 161 26.50 4.32 3.86
C THR A 161 26.58 3.31 2.72
N THR A 162 27.02 2.06 2.97
CA THR A 162 27.04 1.04 1.91
C THR A 162 25.64 0.65 1.43
N ALA A 163 24.64 0.49 2.31
CA ALA A 163 23.27 0.19 1.90
C ALA A 163 22.64 1.32 1.07
N ILE A 164 22.85 2.57 1.47
CA ILE A 164 22.43 3.78 0.73
C ILE A 164 23.15 3.86 -0.62
N LEU A 165 24.47 3.68 -0.64
CA LEU A 165 25.28 3.72 -1.86
C LEU A 165 24.90 2.59 -2.82
N MET A 166 24.57 1.40 -2.31
CA MET A 166 24.13 0.29 -3.15
C MET A 166 22.70 0.49 -3.69
N LEU A 167 21.78 1.00 -2.87
CA LEU A 167 20.46 1.45 -3.35
C LEU A 167 20.61 2.56 -4.40
N ALA A 168 21.52 3.51 -4.18
CA ALA A 168 21.88 4.52 -5.18
C ALA A 168 22.41 3.84 -6.45
N ALA A 169 23.40 2.94 -6.38
CA ALA A 169 23.95 2.24 -7.54
C ALA A 169 22.89 1.46 -8.36
N ILE A 170 21.89 0.85 -7.70
CA ILE A 170 20.74 0.23 -8.38
C ILE A 170 19.86 1.29 -9.07
N LEU A 171 19.60 2.43 -8.40
CA LEU A 171 18.81 3.55 -8.94
C LEU A 171 19.54 4.34 -10.04
N LEU A 172 20.86 4.21 -10.11
CA LEU A 172 21.78 4.81 -11.08
C LEU A 172 22.00 3.93 -12.33
N GLY A 173 21.30 2.79 -12.45
CA GLY A 173 21.42 1.92 -13.63
C GLY A 173 22.81 1.28 -13.71
N GLY A 174 23.23 0.60 -12.64
CA GLY A 174 24.46 -0.16 -12.62
C GLY A 174 24.50 -1.27 -13.68
N GLY A 175 25.10 -0.95 -14.83
CA GLY A 175 25.73 -1.89 -15.77
C GLY A 175 24.78 -2.71 -16.65
N ASP A 176 25.12 -2.75 -17.93
CA ASP A 176 24.41 -3.36 -19.06
C ASP A 176 24.38 -4.90 -19.01
N SER A 177 23.76 -5.48 -17.99
CA SER A 177 23.67 -6.94 -17.84
C SER A 177 22.41 -7.36 -17.10
N GLN A 178 21.52 -8.03 -17.84
CA GLN A 178 20.34 -8.76 -17.34
C GLN A 178 20.70 -9.80 -16.26
N VAL A 179 21.97 -10.18 -16.13
CA VAL A 179 22.47 -11.12 -15.11
C VAL A 179 22.81 -10.40 -13.81
N THR A 180 23.16 -9.12 -13.84
CA THR A 180 23.55 -8.35 -12.65
C THR A 180 22.33 -7.75 -11.96
N THR A 181 21.32 -7.24 -12.65
CA THR A 181 20.17 -6.55 -12.01
C THR A 181 19.29 -7.49 -11.18
N ALA A 182 19.08 -8.74 -11.62
CA ALA A 182 18.31 -9.73 -10.86
C ALA A 182 19.14 -10.37 -9.72
N ALA A 183 20.43 -10.61 -9.94
CA ALA A 183 21.33 -11.12 -8.90
C ALA A 183 21.68 -10.06 -7.85
N VAL A 184 21.68 -8.78 -8.21
CA VAL A 184 21.90 -7.64 -7.32
C VAL A 184 20.59 -7.23 -6.65
N ALA A 185 19.43 -7.18 -7.32
CA ALA A 185 18.16 -6.93 -6.62
C ALA A 185 17.79 -8.09 -5.67
N GLY A 186 17.92 -9.35 -6.12
CA GLY A 186 17.66 -10.54 -5.30
C GLY A 186 18.76 -10.81 -4.27
N GLY A 187 20.03 -10.60 -4.61
CA GLY A 187 21.19 -10.80 -3.73
C GLY A 187 21.45 -9.65 -2.76
N LEU A 188 21.07 -8.41 -3.08
CA LEU A 188 21.11 -7.28 -2.14
C LEU A 188 19.88 -7.22 -1.26
N ALA A 189 18.68 -7.61 -1.73
CA ALA A 189 17.58 -7.87 -0.82
C ALA A 189 17.99 -8.98 0.15
N ALA A 190 18.47 -10.14 -0.33
CA ALA A 190 18.91 -11.23 0.55
C ALA A 190 20.15 -10.90 1.41
N GLY A 191 21.09 -10.08 0.92
CA GLY A 191 22.34 -9.69 1.59
C GLY A 191 22.20 -8.54 2.59
N ALA A 192 21.35 -7.55 2.28
CA ALA A 192 20.89 -6.57 3.25
C ALA A 192 19.99 -7.25 4.29
N GLN A 193 19.14 -8.19 3.88
CA GLN A 193 18.26 -8.93 4.78
C GLN A 193 19.02 -9.84 5.76
N THR A 194 20.10 -10.50 5.32
CA THR A 194 20.99 -11.25 6.23
C THR A 194 21.81 -10.34 7.16
N SER A 195 21.90 -9.04 6.84
CA SER A 195 22.56 -8.02 7.66
C SER A 195 21.59 -7.22 8.55
N ILE A 196 20.29 -7.22 8.22
CA ILE A 196 19.18 -6.67 9.02
C ILE A 196 18.53 -7.85 9.78
N ASN A 197 19.35 -8.61 10.51
CA ASN A 197 18.79 -9.44 11.56
C ASN A 197 18.37 -8.49 12.68
N PHE A 198 17.06 -8.24 12.81
CA PHE A 198 16.57 -7.51 13.94
C PHE A 198 16.99 -8.22 15.23
N THR A 199 17.44 -7.44 16.20
CA THR A 199 17.83 -8.01 17.49
C THR A 199 16.60 -8.69 18.10
N ARG A 200 16.81 -9.71 18.95
CA ARG A 200 15.70 -10.34 19.69
C ARG A 200 14.89 -9.32 20.49
N GLN A 201 15.49 -8.17 20.84
CA GLN A 201 14.81 -7.09 21.53
C GLN A 201 13.88 -6.31 20.59
N HIS A 202 14.32 -5.99 19.38
CA HIS A 202 13.47 -5.34 18.37
C HIS A 202 12.27 -6.21 17.99
N GLU A 203 12.48 -7.52 17.83
CA GLU A 203 11.37 -8.44 17.54
C GLU A 203 10.34 -8.49 18.67
N LYS A 204 10.77 -8.53 19.93
CA LYS A 204 9.85 -8.49 21.08
C LYS A 204 9.11 -7.16 21.21
N GLU A 205 9.78 -6.06 20.88
CA GLU A 205 9.18 -4.73 20.87
C GLU A 205 8.12 -4.62 19.77
N ALA A 206 8.43 -5.09 18.56
CA ALA A 206 7.51 -5.14 17.43
C ALA A 206 6.32 -6.08 17.68
N ASP A 207 6.54 -7.27 18.27
CA ASP A 207 5.47 -8.19 18.67
C ASP A 207 4.50 -7.51 19.64
N ARG A 208 5.04 -6.86 20.67
CA ARG A 208 4.23 -6.19 21.70
C ARG A 208 3.34 -5.10 21.08
N LEU A 209 3.95 -4.16 20.36
CA LEU A 209 3.23 -3.04 19.75
C LEU A 209 2.30 -3.52 18.64
N GLY A 210 2.70 -4.51 17.86
CA GLY A 210 1.89 -5.10 16.80
C GLY A 210 0.60 -5.74 17.34
N ILE A 211 0.66 -6.45 18.47
CA ILE A 211 -0.55 -7.01 19.12
C ILE A 211 -1.44 -5.89 19.71
N GLU A 212 -0.83 -4.84 20.27
CA GLU A 212 -1.57 -3.66 20.74
C GLU A 212 -2.33 -2.99 19.58
N ILE A 213 -1.67 -2.77 18.43
CA ILE A 213 -2.28 -2.24 17.20
C ILE A 213 -3.44 -3.13 16.74
N LEU A 214 -3.27 -4.46 16.72
CA LEU A 214 -4.33 -5.38 16.34
C LEU A 214 -5.56 -5.24 17.23
N SER A 215 -5.35 -5.27 18.55
CA SER A 215 -6.42 -5.16 19.53
C SER A 215 -7.18 -3.84 19.36
N GLN A 216 -6.46 -2.73 19.29
CA GLN A 216 -7.06 -1.39 19.22
C GLN A 216 -7.84 -1.14 17.92
N THR A 217 -7.47 -1.83 16.84
CA THR A 217 -8.16 -1.73 15.54
C THR A 217 -9.25 -2.78 15.34
N GLY A 218 -9.54 -3.56 16.39
CA GLY A 218 -10.65 -4.51 16.48
C GLY A 218 -10.35 -5.91 15.95
N TYR A 219 -9.13 -6.19 15.49
CA TYR A 219 -8.72 -7.53 15.06
C TYR A 219 -8.49 -8.46 16.25
N ASN A 220 -8.39 -9.76 15.97
CA ASN A 220 -8.09 -10.75 17.00
C ASN A 220 -6.61 -10.70 17.41
N PRO A 221 -6.27 -10.31 18.65
CA PRO A 221 -4.87 -10.25 19.10
C PRO A 221 -4.20 -11.63 19.14
N TYR A 222 -4.96 -12.73 19.22
CA TYR A 222 -4.41 -14.08 19.16
C TYR A 222 -3.86 -14.45 17.78
N SER A 223 -4.27 -13.75 16.71
CA SER A 223 -3.88 -14.11 15.35
C SER A 223 -2.38 -13.99 15.11
N MET A 224 -1.66 -13.11 15.82
CA MET A 224 -0.19 -13.06 15.75
C MET A 224 0.43 -14.37 16.26
N ALA A 225 -0.01 -14.83 17.43
CA ALA A 225 0.47 -16.09 18.01
C ALA A 225 0.14 -17.30 17.13
N VAL A 226 -1.08 -17.34 16.57
CA VAL A 226 -1.51 -18.41 15.65
C VAL A 226 -0.64 -18.42 14.40
N PHE A 227 -0.43 -17.26 13.78
CA PHE A 227 0.41 -17.12 12.60
C PHE A 227 1.86 -17.55 12.89
N PHE A 228 2.45 -17.06 13.98
CA PHE A 228 3.80 -17.44 14.43
C PHE A 228 3.94 -18.95 14.66
N GLN A 229 2.97 -19.57 15.33
CA GLN A 229 2.98 -21.00 15.55
C GLN A 229 2.94 -21.77 14.23
N ARG A 230 2.15 -21.31 13.25
CA ARG A 230 2.07 -21.93 11.92
C ARG A 230 3.39 -21.78 11.15
N MET A 231 4.04 -20.61 11.20
CA MET A 231 5.34 -20.38 10.59
C MET A 231 6.45 -21.23 11.24
N HIS A 232 6.45 -21.31 12.57
CA HIS A 232 7.38 -22.16 13.33
C HIS A 232 7.22 -23.64 12.94
N ASN A 233 5.98 -24.12 12.82
CA ASN A 233 5.69 -25.50 12.41
C ASN A 233 6.12 -25.77 10.95
N ALA A 234 5.88 -24.83 10.04
CA ALA A 234 6.32 -24.95 8.65
C ALA A 234 7.85 -25.09 8.54
N THR A 235 8.61 -24.37 9.35
CA THR A 235 10.09 -24.46 9.35
C THR A 235 10.59 -25.83 9.74
N ARG A 236 9.93 -26.49 10.70
CA ARG A 236 10.28 -27.86 11.11
C ARG A 236 10.08 -28.87 9.98
N LEU A 237 9.12 -28.62 9.09
CA LEU A 237 8.79 -29.50 7.97
C LEU A 237 9.69 -29.26 6.75
N TYR A 238 10.08 -28.00 6.50
CA TYR A 238 10.77 -27.59 5.26
C TYR A 238 12.24 -27.18 5.46
N GLY A 239 12.77 -27.13 6.69
CA GLY A 239 14.18 -26.82 6.96
C GLY A 239 14.60 -25.46 6.41
N SER A 240 15.68 -25.42 5.61
CA SER A 240 16.19 -24.20 4.95
C SER A 240 15.26 -23.64 3.85
N GLU A 241 14.25 -24.41 3.42
CA GLU A 241 13.17 -23.97 2.53
C GLU A 241 11.94 -23.43 3.30
N GLY A 242 12.07 -23.24 4.62
CA GLY A 242 11.04 -22.62 5.44
C GLY A 242 10.69 -21.17 5.02
N PRO A 243 9.61 -20.60 5.57
CA PRO A 243 9.13 -19.25 5.24
C PRO A 243 10.26 -18.20 5.25
N GLU A 244 10.36 -17.41 4.17
CA GLU A 244 11.38 -16.37 4.05
C GLU A 244 11.27 -15.32 5.17
N PHE A 245 10.03 -15.01 5.60
CA PHE A 245 9.74 -14.21 6.80
C PHE A 245 10.64 -14.59 7.99
N LEU A 246 10.91 -15.88 8.22
CA LEU A 246 11.68 -16.34 9.38
C LEU A 246 13.19 -16.17 9.25
N ARG A 247 13.70 -15.90 8.04
CA ARG A 247 15.09 -15.50 7.84
C ARG A 247 15.33 -14.09 8.37
N THR A 248 14.27 -13.28 8.37
CA THR A 248 14.26 -11.85 8.69
C THR A 248 13.75 -11.58 10.11
N HIS A 249 12.75 -12.35 10.51
CA HIS A 249 12.04 -12.31 11.79
C HIS A 249 12.01 -13.71 12.41
N PRO A 250 13.11 -14.19 13.03
CA PRO A 250 13.13 -15.54 13.60
C PRO A 250 12.09 -15.70 14.72
N VAL A 251 11.10 -16.58 14.48
CA VAL A 251 10.06 -16.91 15.47
C VAL A 251 10.52 -18.08 16.34
N THR A 252 10.57 -17.84 17.65
CA THR A 252 10.92 -18.84 18.68
C THR A 252 9.69 -19.24 19.49
N SER A 253 9.76 -20.38 20.17
CA SER A 253 8.71 -20.80 21.12
C SER A 253 8.45 -19.74 22.20
N THR A 254 9.48 -19.01 22.62
CA THR A 254 9.34 -17.90 23.57
C THR A 254 8.50 -16.75 23.01
N ARG A 255 8.69 -16.38 21.74
CA ARG A 255 7.88 -15.32 21.09
C ARG A 255 6.42 -15.76 20.92
N VAL A 256 6.20 -17.02 20.56
CA VAL A 256 4.83 -17.58 20.50
C VAL A 256 4.15 -17.49 21.87
N ALA A 257 4.83 -17.92 22.94
CA ALA A 257 4.28 -17.87 24.29
C ALA A 257 4.05 -16.42 24.78
N ASP A 258 4.96 -15.49 24.48
CA ASP A 258 4.79 -14.07 24.82
C ASP A 258 3.58 -13.46 24.10
N ALA A 259 3.44 -13.72 22.79
CA ALA A 259 2.30 -13.28 22.00
C ALA A 259 0.97 -13.83 22.54
N GLN A 260 0.92 -15.12 22.93
CA GLN A 260 -0.26 -15.72 23.55
C GLN A 260 -0.61 -15.05 24.89
N ASN A 261 0.39 -14.83 25.74
CA ASN A 261 0.20 -14.23 27.06
C ASN A 261 -0.31 -12.78 26.95
N ARG A 262 0.20 -12.01 25.98
CA ARG A 262 -0.28 -10.64 25.71
C ARG A 262 -1.70 -10.64 25.19
N ALA A 263 -1.99 -11.47 24.20
CA ALA A 263 -3.31 -11.56 23.60
C ALA A 263 -4.40 -11.92 24.64
N ALA A 264 -4.05 -12.73 25.64
CA ALA A 264 -4.96 -13.11 26.73
C ALA A 264 -5.42 -11.94 27.62
N GLN A 265 -4.72 -10.80 27.58
CA GLN A 265 -5.05 -9.60 28.37
C GLN A 265 -5.79 -8.55 27.54
N MET A 266 -6.11 -8.85 26.28
CA MET A 266 -6.63 -7.88 25.31
C MET A 266 -8.00 -8.28 24.78
N GLN A 267 -8.73 -7.30 24.25
CA GLN A 267 -10.02 -7.51 23.61
C GLN A 267 -9.85 -7.47 22.09
N GLY A 268 -10.60 -8.28 21.36
CA GLY A 268 -10.60 -8.28 19.90
C GLY A 268 -11.78 -9.08 19.34
N THR A 269 -12.07 -8.90 18.06
CA THR A 269 -13.10 -9.70 17.38
C THR A 269 -12.47 -10.87 16.60
N PRO A 270 -12.90 -12.12 16.83
CA PRO A 270 -12.29 -13.30 16.19
C PRO A 270 -12.31 -13.32 14.65
N SER A 271 -13.31 -12.70 14.02
CA SER A 271 -13.57 -12.76 12.57
C SER A 271 -13.95 -11.40 11.99
N TYR A 272 -13.06 -10.42 12.12
CA TYR A 272 -13.24 -9.14 11.46
C TYR A 272 -13.06 -9.29 9.93
N ASN A 273 -14.10 -8.96 9.15
CA ASN A 273 -14.05 -8.84 7.68
C ASN A 273 -13.55 -10.07 6.88
N ASP A 274 -13.63 -11.28 7.46
CA ASP A 274 -13.07 -12.49 6.85
C ASP A 274 -13.56 -12.74 5.42
N GLU A 275 -14.82 -12.45 5.09
CA GLU A 275 -15.31 -12.65 3.73
C GLU A 275 -14.57 -11.80 2.68
N ILE A 276 -14.37 -10.51 2.96
CA ILE A 276 -13.66 -9.60 2.05
C ILE A 276 -12.23 -10.10 1.86
N PHE A 277 -11.57 -10.47 2.95
CA PHE A 277 -10.23 -11.05 2.89
C PHE A 277 -10.18 -12.34 2.08
N GLN A 278 -11.11 -13.28 2.27
CA GLN A 278 -11.12 -14.53 1.52
C GLN A 278 -11.26 -14.30 0.01
N LEU A 279 -12.07 -13.33 -0.40
CA LEU A 279 -12.22 -12.96 -1.81
C LEU A 279 -11.00 -12.21 -2.35
N ALA A 280 -10.43 -11.28 -1.57
CA ALA A 280 -9.17 -10.62 -1.92
C ALA A 280 -8.03 -11.65 -2.05
N ARG A 281 -7.93 -12.62 -1.14
CA ARG A 281 -6.98 -13.73 -1.18
C ARG A 281 -7.18 -14.58 -2.43
N ALA A 282 -8.42 -14.96 -2.75
CA ALA A 282 -8.72 -15.71 -3.97
C ALA A 282 -8.30 -14.93 -5.23
N ARG A 283 -8.61 -13.63 -5.29
CA ARG A 283 -8.17 -12.75 -6.40
C ARG A 283 -6.65 -12.66 -6.49
N ALA A 284 -5.95 -12.46 -5.38
CA ALA A 284 -4.50 -12.41 -5.34
C ALA A 284 -3.88 -13.71 -5.86
N MET A 285 -4.37 -14.87 -5.39
CA MET A 285 -3.94 -16.19 -5.86
C MET A 285 -4.17 -16.41 -7.36
N VAL A 286 -5.32 -15.98 -7.88
CA VAL A 286 -5.60 -16.09 -9.32
C VAL A 286 -4.65 -15.20 -10.10
N LEU A 287 -4.43 -13.95 -9.69
CA LEU A 287 -3.63 -12.97 -10.43
C LEU A 287 -2.11 -13.19 -10.31
N SER A 288 -1.63 -13.78 -9.21
CA SER A 288 -0.22 -14.11 -9.01
C SER A 288 0.22 -15.36 -9.78
N GLU A 289 -0.72 -16.17 -10.27
CA GLU A 289 -0.40 -17.34 -11.08
C GLU A 289 -0.06 -16.93 -12.51
N SER A 290 1.12 -17.34 -12.98
CA SER A 290 1.60 -17.05 -14.34
C SER A 290 0.84 -17.83 -15.39
N ASP A 291 0.46 -19.08 -15.09
CA ASP A 291 -0.38 -19.93 -15.94
C ASP A 291 -1.86 -19.91 -15.49
N PRO A 292 -2.77 -19.27 -16.25
CA PRO A 292 -4.20 -19.30 -15.96
C PRO A 292 -4.82 -20.69 -15.79
N GLN A 293 -4.28 -21.71 -16.48
CA GLN A 293 -4.81 -23.09 -16.39
C GLN A 293 -4.53 -23.71 -15.02
N ARG A 294 -3.38 -23.39 -14.42
CA ARG A 294 -3.05 -23.82 -13.06
C ARG A 294 -3.99 -23.21 -12.04
N ALA A 295 -4.29 -21.91 -12.14
CA ALA A 295 -5.29 -21.27 -11.29
C ALA A 295 -6.67 -21.94 -11.43
N LEU A 296 -7.09 -22.24 -12.66
CA LEU A 296 -8.35 -22.94 -12.92
C LEU A 296 -8.40 -24.30 -12.24
N LYS A 297 -7.32 -25.09 -12.33
CA LYS A 297 -7.22 -26.41 -11.66
C LYS A 297 -7.26 -26.29 -10.14
N ILE A 298 -6.53 -25.34 -9.56
CA ILE A 298 -6.48 -25.10 -8.11
C ILE A 298 -7.86 -24.77 -7.57
N PHE A 299 -8.57 -23.82 -8.18
CA PHE A 299 -9.87 -23.39 -7.70
C PHE A 299 -10.96 -24.42 -7.96
N ARG A 300 -10.89 -25.14 -9.09
CA ARG A 300 -11.82 -26.27 -9.35
C ARG A 300 -11.73 -27.34 -8.26
N ALA A 301 -10.53 -27.67 -7.79
CA ALA A 301 -10.33 -28.65 -6.72
C ALA A 301 -10.85 -28.18 -5.34
N LYS A 302 -11.09 -26.88 -5.16
CA LYS A 302 -11.57 -26.30 -3.89
C LYS A 302 -13.10 -26.18 -3.82
N LEU A 303 -13.81 -26.43 -4.92
CA LEU A 303 -15.27 -26.28 -5.00
C LEU A 303 -16.03 -27.23 -4.06
N ASP A 304 -15.45 -28.39 -3.75
CA ASP A 304 -16.06 -29.41 -2.90
C ASP A 304 -15.97 -29.10 -1.40
N SER A 305 -15.36 -27.97 -1.01
CA SER A 305 -15.28 -27.53 0.40
C SER A 305 -16.67 -27.54 1.04
N THR A 306 -16.80 -28.13 2.23
CA THR A 306 -18.04 -28.13 3.03
C THR A 306 -18.25 -26.83 3.79
N GLU A 307 -17.18 -26.05 3.99
CA GLU A 307 -17.19 -24.77 4.70
C GLU A 307 -17.72 -23.66 3.76
N PRO A 308 -18.83 -22.98 4.10
CA PRO A 308 -19.52 -22.05 3.19
C PRO A 308 -18.66 -20.89 2.67
N LEU A 309 -17.82 -20.30 3.51
CA LEU A 309 -17.00 -19.16 3.12
C LEU A 309 -15.84 -19.59 2.22
N ALA A 310 -15.15 -20.69 2.54
CA ALA A 310 -14.15 -21.28 1.65
C ALA A 310 -14.77 -21.69 0.31
N ARG A 311 -16.00 -22.21 0.29
CA ARG A 311 -16.71 -22.52 -0.96
C ARG A 311 -16.99 -21.25 -1.75
N LEU A 312 -17.48 -20.18 -1.11
CA LEU A 312 -17.72 -18.88 -1.78
C LEU A 312 -16.43 -18.33 -2.40
N ALA A 313 -15.33 -18.35 -1.66
CA ALA A 313 -14.03 -17.91 -2.15
C ALA A 313 -13.50 -18.80 -3.27
N ALA A 314 -13.73 -20.12 -3.20
CA ALA A 314 -13.38 -21.06 -4.24
C ALA A 314 -14.16 -20.80 -5.53
N GLU A 315 -15.47 -20.58 -5.44
CA GLU A 315 -16.32 -20.21 -6.57
C GLU A 315 -15.87 -18.91 -7.22
N TYR A 316 -15.62 -17.87 -6.42
CA TYR A 316 -15.13 -16.60 -6.93
C TYR A 316 -13.76 -16.74 -7.63
N GLY A 317 -12.80 -17.42 -7.02
CA GLY A 317 -11.51 -17.69 -7.66
C GLY A 317 -11.63 -18.53 -8.93
N TYR A 318 -12.56 -19.50 -8.96
CA TYR A 318 -12.85 -20.30 -10.15
C TYR A 318 -13.41 -19.46 -11.28
N VAL A 319 -14.35 -18.54 -10.99
CA VAL A 319 -14.88 -17.56 -11.96
C VAL A 319 -13.76 -16.71 -12.54
N LEU A 320 -12.88 -16.14 -11.71
CA LEU A 320 -11.76 -15.33 -12.19
C LEU A 320 -10.81 -16.14 -13.07
N ALA A 321 -10.54 -17.41 -12.71
CA ALA A 321 -9.71 -18.30 -13.52
C ALA A 321 -10.39 -18.67 -14.86
N LEU A 322 -11.72 -18.84 -14.89
CA LEU A 322 -12.48 -19.03 -16.13
C LEU A 322 -12.37 -17.80 -17.04
N ILE A 323 -12.47 -16.59 -16.48
CA ILE A 323 -12.27 -15.34 -17.24
C ILE A 323 -10.85 -15.29 -17.81
N ARG A 324 -9.81 -15.57 -17.00
CA ARG A 324 -8.41 -15.59 -17.48
C ARG A 324 -8.14 -16.67 -18.54
N THR A 325 -8.85 -17.79 -18.48
CA THR A 325 -8.77 -18.87 -19.48
C THR A 325 -9.73 -18.69 -20.65
N ARG A 326 -10.35 -17.50 -20.78
CA ARG A 326 -11.27 -17.11 -21.86
C ARG A 326 -12.51 -18.00 -21.99
N GLN A 327 -13.10 -18.41 -20.87
CA GLN A 327 -14.34 -19.20 -20.78
C GLN A 327 -15.49 -18.37 -20.17
N PRO A 328 -15.93 -17.28 -20.83
CA PRO A 328 -16.86 -16.31 -20.24
C PRO A 328 -18.25 -16.89 -19.95
N GLU A 329 -18.75 -17.81 -20.79
CA GLU A 329 -20.12 -18.33 -20.62
C GLU A 329 -20.26 -19.22 -19.39
N ILE A 330 -19.21 -19.99 -19.10
CA ILE A 330 -19.14 -20.77 -17.87
C ILE A 330 -19.01 -19.81 -16.68
N ALA A 331 -18.18 -18.77 -16.79
CA ALA A 331 -18.01 -17.77 -15.73
C ALA A 331 -19.33 -17.06 -15.38
N LEU A 332 -20.09 -16.61 -16.40
CA LEU A 332 -21.40 -15.99 -16.21
C LEU A 332 -22.39 -16.94 -15.53
N LYS A 333 -22.46 -18.20 -15.97
CA LYS A 333 -23.32 -19.21 -15.35
C LYS A 333 -22.96 -19.50 -13.88
N ARG A 334 -21.66 -19.50 -13.55
CA ARG A 334 -21.20 -19.69 -12.15
C ARG A 334 -21.46 -18.45 -11.29
N LEU A 335 -21.46 -17.25 -11.87
CA LEU A 335 -21.78 -16.00 -11.17
C LEU A 335 -23.28 -15.84 -10.84
N GLU A 336 -24.19 -16.42 -11.61
CA GLU A 336 -25.64 -16.32 -11.39
C GLU A 336 -26.09 -16.58 -9.94
N PRO A 337 -25.76 -17.72 -9.30
CA PRO A 337 -26.16 -17.98 -7.91
C PRO A 337 -25.52 -16.99 -6.92
N MET A 338 -24.29 -16.56 -7.19
CA MET A 338 -23.56 -15.60 -6.33
C MET A 338 -24.25 -14.22 -6.37
N LEU A 339 -24.60 -13.76 -7.56
CA LEU A 339 -25.31 -12.49 -7.78
C LEU A 339 -26.76 -12.55 -7.31
N LYS A 340 -27.42 -13.72 -7.34
CA LYS A 340 -28.75 -13.89 -6.74
C LYS A 340 -28.72 -13.72 -5.22
N SER A 341 -27.66 -14.20 -4.57
CA SER A 341 -27.46 -14.07 -3.13
C SER A 341 -26.98 -12.66 -2.73
N LYS A 342 -26.02 -12.10 -3.49
CA LYS A 342 -25.42 -10.79 -3.22
C LYS A 342 -25.36 -9.95 -4.51
N PRO A 343 -26.49 -9.33 -4.91
CA PRO A 343 -26.58 -8.62 -6.18
C PRO A 343 -25.61 -7.45 -6.25
N ASP A 344 -25.43 -6.68 -5.19
CA ASP A 344 -24.62 -5.45 -5.23
C ASP A 344 -23.16 -5.66 -4.80
N TYR A 345 -22.72 -6.91 -4.66
CA TYR A 345 -21.36 -7.18 -4.20
C TYR A 345 -20.33 -6.83 -5.27
N LEU A 346 -19.51 -5.81 -4.97
CA LEU A 346 -18.61 -5.16 -5.92
C LEU A 346 -17.75 -6.15 -6.72
N LEU A 347 -17.09 -7.10 -6.05
CA LEU A 347 -16.21 -8.05 -6.72
C LEU A 347 -16.95 -8.97 -7.70
N PHE A 348 -18.20 -9.33 -7.41
CA PHE A 348 -19.00 -10.18 -8.30
C PHE A 348 -19.49 -9.38 -9.50
N GLN A 349 -19.86 -8.11 -9.29
CA GLN A 349 -20.26 -7.22 -10.36
C GLN A 349 -19.09 -6.85 -11.29
N LEU A 350 -17.88 -6.66 -10.74
CA LEU A 350 -16.66 -6.48 -11.54
C LEU A 350 -16.35 -7.73 -12.38
N ALA A 351 -16.38 -8.92 -11.78
CA ALA A 351 -16.17 -10.17 -12.50
C ALA A 351 -17.24 -10.41 -13.58
N ARG A 352 -18.50 -10.02 -13.31
CA ARG A 352 -19.58 -10.06 -14.29
C ARG A 352 -19.32 -9.11 -15.45
N ALA A 353 -18.88 -7.88 -15.19
CA ALA A 353 -18.55 -6.91 -16.23
C ALA A 353 -17.42 -7.43 -17.13
N ASP A 354 -16.36 -8.02 -16.55
CA ASP A 354 -15.26 -8.64 -17.29
C ASP A 354 -15.75 -9.81 -18.16
N ALA A 355 -16.60 -10.70 -17.61
CA ALA A 355 -17.14 -11.84 -18.35
C ALA A 355 -18.14 -11.44 -19.46
N LEU A 356 -18.95 -10.40 -19.24
CA LEU A 356 -19.82 -9.80 -20.26
C LEU A 356 -19.00 -9.19 -21.40
N GLU A 357 -17.92 -8.49 -21.10
CA GLU A 357 -17.03 -7.93 -22.12
C GLU A 357 -16.44 -9.07 -22.98
N LEU A 358 -15.91 -10.10 -22.31
CA LEU A 358 -15.24 -11.22 -22.94
C LEU A 358 -16.16 -12.12 -23.78
N SER A 359 -17.46 -12.21 -23.43
CA SER A 359 -18.50 -12.89 -24.24
C SER A 359 -18.98 -12.05 -25.44
N GLY A 360 -18.46 -10.84 -25.63
CA GLY A 360 -18.86 -9.93 -26.70
C GLY A 360 -20.07 -9.04 -26.35
N GLN A 361 -20.61 -9.15 -25.13
CA GLN A 361 -21.69 -8.30 -24.62
C GLN A 361 -21.16 -6.95 -24.11
N VAL A 362 -20.33 -6.28 -24.92
CA VAL A 362 -19.59 -5.06 -24.58
C VAL A 362 -20.50 -3.94 -24.07
N LYS A 363 -21.64 -3.70 -24.72
CA LYS A 363 -22.60 -2.66 -24.29
C LYS A 363 -23.14 -2.91 -22.88
N ALA A 364 -23.43 -4.18 -22.55
CA ALA A 364 -23.92 -4.54 -21.22
C ALA A 364 -22.81 -4.41 -20.17
N SER A 365 -21.58 -4.80 -20.51
CA SER A 365 -20.41 -4.63 -19.65
C SER A 365 -20.14 -3.17 -19.31
N LEU A 366 -20.04 -2.29 -20.31
CA LEU A 366 -19.77 -0.86 -20.08
C LEU A 366 -20.89 -0.18 -19.30
N LYS A 367 -22.16 -0.52 -19.58
CA LYS A 367 -23.29 -0.04 -18.79
C LYS A 367 -23.20 -0.50 -17.33
N LEU A 368 -22.76 -1.73 -17.09
CA LEU A 368 -22.59 -2.24 -15.73
C LEU A 368 -21.46 -1.50 -14.99
N TYR A 369 -20.31 -1.26 -15.62
CA TYR A 369 -19.25 -0.45 -15.02
C TYR A 369 -19.73 0.97 -14.65
N ASP A 370 -20.50 1.61 -15.54
CA ASP A 370 -21.10 2.92 -15.29
C ASP A 370 -22.03 2.91 -14.07
N GLN A 371 -22.86 1.86 -13.92
CA GLN A 371 -23.72 1.67 -12.75
C GLN A 371 -22.91 1.47 -11.47
N ILE A 372 -21.87 0.64 -11.51
CA ILE A 372 -20.99 0.40 -10.34
C ILE A 372 -20.30 1.71 -9.95
N LEU A 373 -19.78 2.46 -10.92
CA LEU A 373 -19.11 3.74 -10.66
C LEU A 373 -20.08 4.78 -10.09
N THR A 374 -21.32 4.82 -10.59
CA THR A 374 -22.37 5.70 -10.05
C THR A 374 -22.68 5.38 -8.58
N ALA A 375 -22.69 4.10 -8.21
CA ALA A 375 -22.85 3.67 -6.83
C ALA A 375 -21.59 3.88 -5.97
N THR A 376 -20.42 4.05 -6.59
CA THR A 376 -19.12 4.18 -5.92
C THR A 376 -18.25 5.30 -6.55
N PRO A 377 -18.72 6.57 -6.54
CA PRO A 377 -18.15 7.64 -7.36
C PRO A 377 -16.68 7.95 -7.07
N ASP A 378 -16.22 7.75 -5.83
CA ASP A 378 -14.82 7.94 -5.43
C ASP A 378 -13.96 6.68 -5.51
N SER A 379 -14.49 5.57 -6.03
CA SER A 379 -13.75 4.32 -6.15
C SER A 379 -12.69 4.41 -7.24
N ARG A 380 -11.43 4.63 -6.83
CA ARG A 380 -10.26 4.57 -7.72
C ARG A 380 -10.22 3.25 -8.48
N ALA A 381 -10.44 2.12 -7.79
CA ALA A 381 -10.37 0.80 -8.43
C ALA A 381 -11.41 0.64 -9.54
N VAL A 382 -12.68 0.99 -9.29
CA VAL A 382 -13.75 0.90 -10.30
C VAL A 382 -13.47 1.83 -11.46
N SER A 383 -13.04 3.06 -11.18
CA SER A 383 -12.67 4.04 -12.21
C SER A 383 -11.56 3.51 -13.12
N MET A 384 -10.55 2.84 -12.56
CA MET A 384 -9.47 2.22 -13.33
C MET A 384 -9.95 1.00 -14.14
N TYR A 385 -10.76 0.12 -13.57
CA TYR A 385 -11.33 -1.00 -14.34
C TYR A 385 -12.19 -0.51 -15.51
N TYR A 386 -13.05 0.48 -15.25
CA TYR A 386 -13.91 1.06 -16.28
C TYR A 386 -13.11 1.77 -17.37
N ALA A 387 -12.12 2.60 -17.01
CA ALA A 387 -11.23 3.22 -17.98
C ALA A 387 -10.48 2.18 -18.83
N SER A 388 -10.02 1.09 -18.22
CA SER A 388 -9.37 -0.01 -18.94
C SER A 388 -10.32 -0.67 -19.96
N ALA A 389 -11.58 -0.92 -19.57
CA ALA A 389 -12.60 -1.44 -20.48
C ALA A 389 -12.94 -0.45 -21.61
N LEU A 390 -13.08 0.84 -21.32
CA LEU A 390 -13.31 1.89 -22.32
C LEU A 390 -12.17 1.96 -23.35
N ILE A 391 -10.91 1.88 -22.89
CA ILE A 391 -9.73 1.84 -23.76
C ILE A 391 -9.74 0.62 -24.69
N ARG A 392 -10.07 -0.58 -24.17
CA ARG A 392 -10.17 -1.81 -24.97
C ARG A 392 -11.28 -1.75 -26.01
N ASN A 393 -12.39 -1.08 -25.68
CA ASN A 393 -13.60 -1.00 -26.51
C ASN A 393 -13.71 0.30 -27.31
N GLN A 394 -12.56 0.88 -27.70
CA GLN A 394 -12.46 2.03 -28.61
C GLN A 394 -13.21 3.29 -28.13
N GLN A 395 -13.31 3.50 -26.81
CA GLN A 395 -13.83 4.74 -26.21
C GLN A 395 -12.75 5.48 -25.40
N PRO A 396 -11.59 5.83 -26.02
CA PRO A 396 -10.44 6.38 -25.31
C PRO A 396 -10.69 7.77 -24.70
N GLU A 397 -11.52 8.63 -25.31
CA GLU A 397 -11.82 9.96 -24.73
C GLU A 397 -12.61 9.86 -23.43
N ALA A 398 -13.58 8.94 -23.35
CA ALA A 398 -14.33 8.69 -22.12
C ALA A 398 -13.38 8.19 -21.01
N ALA A 399 -12.46 7.28 -21.36
CA ALA A 399 -11.43 6.81 -20.43
C ALA A 399 -10.51 7.94 -19.97
N ARG A 400 -10.09 8.83 -20.89
CA ARG A 400 -9.23 9.98 -20.59
C ARG A 400 -9.91 10.94 -19.61
N LYS A 401 -11.19 11.25 -19.82
CA LYS A 401 -11.98 12.09 -18.91
C LYS A 401 -12.07 11.47 -17.51
N LEU A 402 -12.32 10.17 -17.43
CA LEU A 402 -12.41 9.44 -16.17
C LEU A 402 -11.07 9.39 -15.42
N LEU A 403 -9.96 9.17 -16.14
CA LEU A 403 -8.64 9.08 -15.53
C LEU A 403 -8.07 10.46 -15.11
N ARG A 404 -8.48 11.56 -15.77
CA ARG A 404 -7.98 12.91 -15.44
C ARG A 404 -8.29 13.28 -13.98
N SER A 405 -9.50 13.03 -13.51
CA SER A 405 -9.89 13.34 -12.12
C SER A 405 -9.13 12.53 -11.08
N LEU A 406 -8.68 11.32 -11.42
CA LEU A 406 -7.85 10.51 -10.54
C LEU A 406 -6.42 11.04 -10.46
N LEU A 407 -5.86 11.51 -11.57
CA LEU A 407 -4.50 12.05 -11.61
C LEU A 407 -4.34 13.32 -10.77
N ASP A 408 -5.41 14.09 -10.59
CA ASP A 408 -5.40 15.25 -9.68
C ASP A 408 -5.20 14.83 -8.21
N LYS A 409 -5.67 13.63 -7.83
CA LYS A 409 -5.55 13.07 -6.48
C LYS A 409 -4.33 12.14 -6.30
N TYR A 410 -3.92 11.45 -7.36
CA TYR A 410 -2.95 10.34 -7.33
C TYR A 410 -1.85 10.49 -8.39
N ASN A 411 -1.21 11.66 -8.46
CA ASN A 411 -0.18 11.99 -9.46
C ASN A 411 1.11 11.15 -9.38
N ASN A 412 1.37 10.43 -8.27
CA ASN A 412 2.53 9.56 -8.12
C ASN A 412 2.23 8.09 -8.49
N ASP A 413 1.06 7.81 -9.06
CA ASP A 413 0.64 6.49 -9.47
C ASP A 413 1.07 6.20 -10.92
N SER A 414 2.11 5.37 -11.05
CA SER A 414 2.65 4.97 -12.35
C SER A 414 1.59 4.33 -13.26
N LEU A 415 0.68 3.52 -12.71
CA LEU A 415 -0.33 2.83 -13.51
C LEU A 415 -1.36 3.81 -14.09
N LEU A 416 -1.77 4.82 -13.32
CA LEU A 416 -2.66 5.87 -13.84
C LEU A 416 -2.01 6.65 -14.98
N HIS A 417 -0.73 7.01 -14.86
CA HIS A 417 0.02 7.66 -15.94
C HIS A 417 0.08 6.79 -17.20
N GLN A 418 0.36 5.49 -17.06
CA GLN A 418 0.38 4.55 -18.18
C GLN A 418 -0.98 4.46 -18.88
N MET A 419 -2.05 4.33 -18.10
CA MET A 419 -3.42 4.23 -18.62
C MET A 419 -3.86 5.52 -19.31
N TYR A 420 -3.53 6.68 -18.72
CA TYR A 420 -3.86 7.98 -19.30
C TYR A 420 -3.10 8.23 -20.60
N ALA A 421 -1.83 7.87 -20.66
CA ALA A 421 -1.03 7.97 -21.88
C ALA A 421 -1.61 7.10 -22.99
N ARG A 422 -1.97 5.85 -22.69
CA ARG A 422 -2.61 4.93 -23.65
C ARG A 422 -3.97 5.43 -24.14
N ALA A 423 -4.78 6.01 -23.25
CA ALA A 423 -6.05 6.64 -23.63
C ALA A 423 -5.79 7.83 -24.56
N SER A 424 -4.86 8.71 -24.21
CA SER A 424 -4.51 9.91 -24.98
C SER A 424 -3.96 9.58 -26.36
N GLU A 425 -3.08 8.59 -26.47
CA GLU A 425 -2.56 8.11 -27.76
C GLU A 425 -3.71 7.62 -28.67
N LYS A 426 -4.59 6.77 -28.12
CA LYS A 426 -5.74 6.23 -28.87
C LYS A 426 -6.77 7.29 -29.25
N SER A 427 -6.83 8.40 -28.53
CA SER A 427 -7.69 9.54 -28.88
C SER A 427 -6.95 10.67 -29.59
N GLN A 428 -5.73 10.43 -30.09
CA GLN A 428 -4.92 11.39 -30.86
C GLN A 428 -4.50 12.66 -30.09
N ASN A 429 -4.52 12.63 -28.74
CA ASN A 429 -3.94 13.68 -27.91
C ASN A 429 -2.45 13.37 -27.66
N ILE A 430 -1.64 13.48 -28.72
CA ILE A 430 -0.27 12.97 -28.74
C ILE A 430 0.65 13.67 -27.71
N GLY A 431 0.49 14.97 -27.49
CA GLY A 431 1.26 15.69 -26.48
C GLY A 431 1.02 15.20 -25.06
N ASP A 432 -0.26 15.05 -24.67
CA ASP A 432 -0.67 14.44 -23.40
C ASP A 432 -0.13 13.01 -23.28
N ALA A 433 -0.19 12.25 -24.38
CA ALA A 433 0.31 10.87 -24.40
C ALA A 433 1.80 10.82 -24.04
N TYR A 434 2.66 11.58 -24.72
CA TYR A 434 4.09 11.62 -24.43
C TYR A 434 4.40 12.15 -23.03
N PHE A 435 3.71 13.20 -22.58
CA PHE A 435 3.90 13.73 -21.22
C PHE A 435 3.60 12.67 -20.15
N HIS A 436 2.45 12.00 -20.24
CA HIS A 436 2.10 10.97 -19.26
C HIS A 436 2.94 9.70 -19.39
N LEU A 437 3.44 9.36 -20.59
CA LEU A 437 4.43 8.29 -20.78
C LEU A 437 5.75 8.64 -20.09
N ALA A 438 6.17 9.91 -20.12
CA ALA A 438 7.36 10.34 -19.42
C ALA A 438 7.24 10.22 -17.90
N GLU A 439 6.13 10.69 -17.31
CA GLU A 439 5.87 10.53 -15.88
C GLU A 439 5.83 9.04 -15.51
N TYR A 440 5.23 8.19 -16.35
CA TYR A 440 5.29 6.73 -16.18
C TYR A 440 6.75 6.25 -16.14
N TYR A 441 7.58 6.55 -17.14
CA TYR A 441 8.98 6.09 -17.16
C TYR A 441 9.78 6.59 -15.96
N TYR A 442 9.59 7.84 -15.54
CA TYR A 442 10.23 8.41 -14.36
C TYR A 442 9.83 7.67 -13.07
N LEU A 443 8.53 7.44 -12.87
CA LEU A 443 7.98 6.71 -11.71
C LEU A 443 8.33 5.20 -11.71
N ASN A 444 8.90 4.69 -12.81
CA ASN A 444 9.46 3.35 -12.94
C ASN A 444 11.00 3.36 -13.03
N GLY A 445 11.66 4.47 -12.68
CA GLY A 445 13.12 4.57 -12.59
C GLY A 445 13.85 4.81 -13.90
N ASN A 446 13.16 4.90 -15.04
CA ASN A 446 13.79 5.14 -16.33
C ASN A 446 13.78 6.65 -16.69
N THR A 447 14.71 7.40 -16.07
CA THR A 447 14.81 8.86 -16.23
C THR A 447 15.16 9.27 -17.67
N GLU A 448 15.98 8.47 -18.38
CA GLU A 448 16.36 8.77 -19.77
C GLU A 448 15.17 8.67 -20.72
N LEU A 449 14.40 7.59 -20.67
CA LEU A 449 13.17 7.46 -21.46
C LEU A 449 12.14 8.53 -21.07
N ALA A 450 12.11 8.96 -19.81
CA ALA A 450 11.25 10.07 -19.41
C ALA A 450 11.65 11.38 -20.12
N ILE A 451 12.94 11.71 -20.18
CA ILE A 451 13.45 12.91 -20.87
C ILE A 451 13.20 12.83 -22.38
N ASP A 452 13.39 11.67 -23.01
CA ASP A 452 13.10 11.46 -24.43
C ASP A 452 11.62 11.71 -24.74
N ASN A 453 10.72 11.11 -23.94
CA ASN A 453 9.27 11.33 -24.11
C ASN A 453 8.86 12.78 -23.87
N LEU A 454 9.41 13.48 -22.88
CA LEU A 454 9.12 14.91 -22.71
C LEU A 454 9.63 15.76 -23.88
N SER A 455 10.78 15.40 -24.46
CA SER A 455 11.31 16.09 -25.64
C SER A 455 10.35 15.90 -26.83
N ARG A 456 9.87 14.68 -27.07
CA ARG A 456 8.83 14.40 -28.07
C ARG A 456 7.54 15.16 -27.79
N ALA A 457 7.10 15.21 -26.53
CA ALA A 457 5.91 15.98 -26.13
C ALA A 457 6.05 17.47 -26.52
N ARG A 458 7.22 18.07 -26.26
CA ARG A 458 7.52 19.47 -26.56
C ARG A 458 7.50 19.79 -28.06
N ASP A 459 7.91 18.82 -28.88
CA ASP A 459 8.04 18.96 -30.33
C ASP A 459 6.70 18.73 -31.06
N VAL A 460 5.64 18.31 -30.35
CA VAL A 460 4.28 18.25 -30.91
C VAL A 460 3.79 19.68 -31.23
N PRO A 461 3.40 20.00 -32.49
CA PRO A 461 3.08 21.37 -32.91
C PRO A 461 1.88 22.00 -32.18
N GLU A 462 0.90 21.19 -31.80
CA GLU A 462 -0.43 21.64 -31.33
C GLU A 462 -0.64 21.50 -29.81
N ILE A 463 0.43 21.40 -29.00
CA ILE A 463 0.25 21.41 -27.54
C ILE A 463 -0.10 22.80 -27.02
N ASP A 464 -1.05 22.87 -26.09
CA ASP A 464 -1.41 24.12 -25.44
C ASP A 464 -0.27 24.68 -24.57
N TYR A 465 -0.37 25.97 -24.24
CA TYR A 465 0.63 26.67 -23.43
C TYR A 465 0.84 26.02 -22.05
N TYR A 466 -0.21 25.48 -21.45
CA TYR A 466 -0.17 24.89 -20.12
C TYR A 466 0.62 23.57 -20.11
N LEU A 467 0.35 22.69 -21.08
CA LEU A 467 1.08 21.45 -21.28
C LEU A 467 2.53 21.74 -21.65
N ARG A 468 2.81 22.71 -22.52
CA ARG A 468 4.18 23.14 -22.84
C ARG A 468 4.95 23.56 -21.58
N SER A 469 4.33 24.39 -20.74
CA SER A 469 4.93 24.83 -19.47
C SER A 469 5.22 23.65 -18.52
N LYS A 470 4.32 22.67 -18.44
CA LYS A 470 4.54 21.44 -17.66
C LYS A 470 5.71 20.62 -18.20
N VAL A 471 5.76 20.43 -19.51
CA VAL A 471 6.82 19.68 -20.19
C VAL A 471 8.18 20.31 -19.92
N ASP A 472 8.31 21.64 -20.08
CA ASP A 472 9.57 22.35 -19.85
C ASP A 472 10.01 22.28 -18.38
N ALA A 473 9.07 22.44 -17.44
CA ALA A 473 9.36 22.30 -16.01
C ALA A 473 9.87 20.89 -15.66
N ARG A 474 9.22 19.84 -16.19
CA ARG A 474 9.64 18.45 -15.97
C ARG A 474 10.95 18.10 -16.66
N LEU A 475 11.20 18.61 -17.86
CA LEU A 475 12.49 18.43 -18.55
C LEU A 475 13.64 18.98 -17.70
N LYS A 476 13.47 20.19 -17.16
CA LYS A 476 14.45 20.78 -16.26
C LYS A 476 14.67 19.90 -15.04
N GLN A 477 13.59 19.50 -14.37
CA GLN A 477 13.67 18.65 -13.18
C GLN A 477 14.39 17.32 -13.46
N TYR A 478 13.98 16.58 -14.50
CA TYR A 478 14.52 15.25 -14.78
C TYR A 478 15.95 15.29 -15.29
N ARG A 479 16.35 16.34 -16.02
CA ARG A 479 17.76 16.55 -16.40
C ARG A 479 18.64 16.80 -15.19
N THR A 480 18.22 17.67 -14.27
CA THR A 480 18.95 17.88 -13.01
C THR A 480 19.05 16.58 -12.21
N THR A 481 17.98 15.79 -12.14
CA THR A 481 18.05 14.46 -11.53
C THR A 481 19.07 13.57 -12.22
N LEU A 482 19.08 13.51 -13.55
CA LEU A 482 20.02 12.69 -14.32
C LEU A 482 21.48 13.16 -14.18
N GLU A 483 21.73 14.47 -14.16
CA GLU A 483 23.06 15.05 -13.95
C GLU A 483 23.62 14.65 -12.58
N HIS A 484 22.84 14.82 -11.51
CA HIS A 484 23.23 14.34 -10.18
C HIS A 484 23.51 12.84 -10.18
N LYS A 485 22.74 12.05 -10.91
CA LYS A 485 22.97 10.61 -11.05
C LYS A 485 24.34 10.30 -11.70
N LEU A 486 24.70 11.03 -12.76
CA LEU A 486 25.96 10.82 -13.48
C LEU A 486 27.18 11.29 -12.65
N GLU A 487 27.09 12.44 -11.99
CA GLU A 487 28.16 12.96 -11.13
C GLU A 487 28.52 12.04 -9.95
N HIS A 488 27.53 11.31 -9.42
CA HIS A 488 27.78 10.31 -8.38
C HIS A 488 28.47 9.06 -8.93
N LYS A 489 28.18 8.67 -10.18
CA LYS A 489 28.79 7.51 -10.85
C LYS A 489 30.25 7.73 -11.25
N GLU A 490 30.66 8.98 -11.49
CA GLU A 490 32.06 9.34 -11.81
C GLU A 490 32.96 9.45 -10.56
N LYS A 491 32.37 9.50 -9.35
CA LYS A 491 33.09 9.62 -8.07
C LYS A 491 33.31 8.28 -7.36
N GLU A 492 32.71 7.20 -7.88
CA GLU A 492 32.90 5.81 -7.47
C GLU A 492 33.90 5.11 -8.40
#